data_AF-A0AA48HB27-F1
#
_entry.id   AF-A0AA48HB27-F1
#
_cell.length_a   1.000
_cell.length_b   1.000
_cell.length_c   1.000
_cell.angle_alpha   90.00
_cell.angle_beta   90.00
_cell.angle_gamma   90.00
#
_symmetry.space_group_name_H-M   'P 1'
#
loop_
_entity.id
_entity.type
_entity.pdbx_description
1 polymer ?
#
loop_
_entity_poly.entity_id
_entity_poly.type
_entity_poly.pdbx_seq_one_letter_code
_entity_poly.pdbx_strand_id
1 'polypeptide(L)'
;MNYRIERQEAVESDLVSISDFLLRSFEAFGHSAEEAEAIVLERLEGFLHALQGLAKAPYRGSLRPEMGLGIRNVTMDRFIVYFDVNEDMRVVRILAIFYGGQDHTRRMLARMLR
;
A
#
# COMPACT_ATOMS: atom_id res chain seq x y z
N MET A 1 -19.93 2.74 -10.94
CA MET A 1 -19.81 1.28 -10.66
C MET A 1 -18.75 1.12 -9.58
N ASN A 2 -19.00 0.39 -8.49
CA ASN A 2 -18.06 0.29 -7.35
C ASN A 2 -17.50 -1.13 -7.26
N TYR A 3 -16.17 -1.27 -7.24
CA TYR A 3 -15.46 -2.52 -6.98
C TYR A 3 -15.35 -2.74 -5.46
N ARG A 4 -15.02 -3.95 -5.03
CA ARG A 4 -14.65 -4.23 -3.63
C ARG A 4 -13.13 -4.30 -3.50
N ILE A 5 -12.59 -3.79 -2.41
CA ILE A 5 -11.17 -3.94 -2.06
C ILE A 5 -10.99 -5.25 -1.29
N GLU A 6 -10.08 -6.10 -1.77
CA GLU A 6 -9.57 -7.26 -1.04
C GLU A 6 -8.10 -7.05 -0.74
N ARG A 7 -7.64 -7.48 0.43
CA ARG A 7 -6.21 -7.44 0.78
C ARG A 7 -5.72 -8.86 0.90
N GLN A 8 -4.54 -9.14 0.35
CA GLN A 8 -3.83 -10.36 0.70
C GLN A 8 -3.38 -10.31 2.16
N GLU A 9 -3.25 -11.47 2.80
CA GLU A 9 -2.85 -11.60 4.20
C GLU A 9 -1.55 -10.84 4.53
N ALA A 10 -0.57 -10.92 3.62
CA ALA A 10 0.71 -10.27 3.80
C ALA A 10 0.66 -8.72 3.75
N VAL A 11 -0.46 -8.12 3.34
CA VAL A 11 -0.68 -6.66 3.40
C VAL A 11 -0.74 -6.16 4.84
N GLU A 12 -1.30 -6.94 5.76
CA GLU A 12 -1.37 -6.54 7.17
C GLU A 12 0.06 -6.50 7.77
N SER A 13 0.91 -7.45 7.40
CA SER A 13 2.34 -7.43 7.77
C SER A 13 3.10 -6.23 7.16
N ASP A 14 2.73 -5.82 5.94
CA ASP A 14 3.30 -4.63 5.32
C ASP A 14 2.93 -3.36 6.11
N LEU A 15 1.67 -3.22 6.51
CA LEU A 15 1.19 -2.08 7.30
C LEU A 15 1.87 -1.99 8.67
N VAL A 16 2.03 -3.12 9.38
CA VAL A 16 2.77 -3.18 10.66
C VAL A 16 4.23 -2.78 10.46
N SER A 17 4.89 -3.29 9.41
CA SER A 17 6.28 -2.92 9.12
C SER A 17 6.41 -1.42 8.81
N ILE A 18 5.42 -0.84 8.14
CA ILE A 18 5.38 0.59 7.84
C ILE A 18 5.13 1.43 9.10
N SER A 19 4.21 1.02 9.97
CA SER A 19 3.97 1.72 11.25
C SER A 19 5.22 1.75 12.10
N ASP A 20 5.90 0.61 12.27
CA ASP A 20 7.14 0.51 13.05
C ASP A 20 8.24 1.41 12.49
N PHE A 21 8.40 1.43 11.17
CA PHE A 21 9.36 2.31 10.51
C PHE A 21 9.04 3.79 10.77
N LEU A 22 7.77 4.16 10.63
CA LEU A 22 7.34 5.55 10.82
C LEU A 22 7.53 6.02 12.27
N LEU A 23 7.14 5.20 13.24
CA LEU A 23 7.29 5.50 14.67
C LEU A 23 8.77 5.79 14.99
N ARG A 24 9.66 4.86 14.65
CA ARG A 24 11.11 5.03 14.84
C ARG A 24 11.65 6.27 14.14
N SER A 25 11.12 6.57 12.95
CA SER A 25 11.52 7.77 12.22
C SER A 25 11.13 9.04 12.96
N PHE A 26 9.88 9.15 13.44
CA PHE A 26 9.43 10.36 14.14
C PHE A 26 10.12 10.54 15.50
N GLU A 27 10.32 9.45 16.26
CA GLU A 27 11.12 9.47 17.49
C GLU A 27 12.55 9.95 17.22
N ALA A 28 13.20 9.46 16.15
CA ALA A 28 14.53 9.91 15.75
C ALA A 28 14.58 11.39 15.33
N PHE A 29 13.46 11.96 14.91
CA PHE A 29 13.30 13.40 14.63
C PHE A 29 12.91 14.22 15.87
N GLY A 30 12.87 13.61 17.05
CA GLY A 30 12.68 14.30 18.34
C GLY A 30 11.24 14.37 18.84
N HIS A 31 10.30 13.68 18.19
CA HIS A 31 8.94 13.54 18.73
C HIS A 31 8.92 12.64 19.95
N SER A 32 7.99 12.90 20.88
CA SER A 32 7.69 11.93 21.93
C SER A 32 7.03 10.67 21.33
N ALA A 33 7.03 9.57 22.07
CA ALA A 33 6.34 8.34 21.63
C ALA A 33 4.85 8.59 21.37
N GLU A 34 4.17 9.34 22.25
CA GLU A 34 2.75 9.67 22.14
C GLU A 34 2.46 10.54 20.90
N GLU A 35 3.33 11.53 20.61
CA GLU A 35 3.21 12.36 19.41
C GLU A 35 3.45 11.53 18.14
N ALA A 36 4.48 10.69 18.13
CA ALA A 36 4.78 9.82 17.01
C ALA A 36 3.62 8.85 16.71
N GLU A 37 3.05 8.23 17.75
CA GLU A 37 1.88 7.35 17.62
C GLU A 37 0.68 8.07 17.01
N ALA A 38 0.34 9.25 17.50
CA ALA A 38 -0.77 10.04 16.97
C ALA A 38 -0.58 10.39 15.48
N ILE A 39 0.62 10.83 15.10
CA ILE A 39 0.95 11.19 13.72
C ILE A 39 0.89 9.95 12.80
N VAL A 40 1.40 8.80 13.26
CA VAL A 40 1.41 7.57 12.47
C VAL A 40 0.00 7.04 12.28
N LEU A 41 -0.83 7.06 13.34
CA LEU A 41 -2.23 6.65 13.26
C LEU A 41 -2.99 7.50 12.25
N GLU A 42 -2.94 8.83 12.37
CA GLU A 42 -3.61 9.76 11.44
C GLU A 42 -3.19 9.50 9.99
N ARG A 43 -1.89 9.30 9.76
CA ARG A 43 -1.34 9.04 8.42
C ARG A 43 -1.85 7.71 7.84
N LEU A 44 -1.90 6.65 8.64
CA LEU A 44 -2.39 5.34 8.19
C LEU A 44 -3.90 5.37 7.93
N GLU A 45 -4.68 6.00 8.79
CA GLU A 45 -6.12 6.17 8.59
C GLU A 45 -6.43 6.94 7.30
N GLY A 46 -5.74 8.06 7.08
CA GLY A 46 -5.87 8.86 5.86
C GLY A 46 -5.51 8.06 4.60
N PHE A 47 -4.44 7.26 4.67
CA PHE A 47 -4.06 6.37 3.58
C PHE A 47 -5.11 5.28 3.33
N LEU A 48 -5.59 4.60 4.37
CA LEU A 48 -6.60 3.54 4.24
C LEU A 48 -7.93 4.09 3.68
N HIS A 49 -8.29 5.32 4.04
CA HIS A 49 -9.43 6.01 3.45
C HIS A 49 -9.21 6.31 1.95
N ALA A 50 -8.04 6.83 1.59
CA ALA A 50 -7.68 7.10 0.19
C ALA A 50 -7.64 5.82 -0.65
N LEU A 51 -7.17 4.70 -0.07
CA LEU A 51 -7.12 3.38 -0.71
C LEU A 51 -8.51 2.90 -1.14
N GLN A 52 -9.56 3.18 -0.36
CA GLN A 52 -10.94 2.88 -0.75
C GLN A 52 -11.37 3.60 -2.03
N GLY A 53 -10.70 4.71 -2.40
CA GLY A 53 -10.91 5.37 -3.67
C GLY A 53 -10.62 4.49 -4.90
N LEU A 54 -9.77 3.46 -4.78
CA LEU A 54 -9.53 2.50 -5.86
C LEU A 54 -10.77 1.69 -6.23
N ALA A 55 -11.69 1.46 -5.30
CA ALA A 55 -12.96 0.82 -5.61
C ALA A 55 -13.77 1.57 -6.69
N LYS A 56 -13.65 2.91 -6.70
CA LYS A 56 -14.34 3.78 -7.66
C LYS A 56 -13.56 3.97 -8.96
N ALA A 57 -12.24 3.78 -8.91
CA ALA A 57 -11.33 3.96 -10.04
C ALA A 57 -10.31 2.81 -10.08
N PRO A 58 -10.75 1.58 -10.40
CA PRO A 58 -9.93 0.36 -10.26
C PRO A 58 -8.73 0.35 -11.20
N TYR A 59 -8.79 1.05 -12.33
CA TYR A 59 -7.68 1.14 -13.28
C TYR A 59 -6.74 2.32 -12.99
N ARG A 60 -6.94 3.03 -11.87
CA ARG A 60 -6.06 4.11 -11.42
C ARG A 60 -4.72 3.51 -10.98
N GLY A 61 -3.73 3.59 -11.84
CA GLY A 61 -2.38 3.10 -11.58
C GLY A 61 -1.65 2.73 -12.86
N SER A 62 -0.33 2.74 -12.80
CA SER A 62 0.53 2.33 -13.90
C SER A 62 0.59 0.81 -13.98
N LEU A 63 0.40 0.24 -15.17
CA LEU A 63 0.67 -1.17 -15.41
C LEU A 63 2.15 -1.48 -15.18
N ARG A 64 2.41 -2.68 -14.66
CA ARG A 64 3.74 -3.25 -14.40
C ARG A 64 3.88 -4.55 -15.18
N PRO A 65 3.96 -4.48 -16.53
CA PRO A 65 4.00 -5.67 -17.38
C PRO A 65 5.18 -6.61 -17.04
N GLU A 66 6.27 -6.06 -16.50
CA GLU A 66 7.43 -6.80 -16.00
C GLU A 66 7.10 -7.73 -14.82
N MET A 67 5.95 -7.54 -14.16
CA MET A 67 5.49 -8.34 -13.02
C MET A 67 4.39 -9.33 -13.42
N GLY A 68 3.94 -9.34 -14.67
CA GLY A 68 2.87 -10.22 -15.15
C GLY A 68 1.64 -9.45 -15.63
N LEU A 69 0.63 -10.20 -16.07
CA LEU A 69 -0.58 -9.63 -16.67
C LEU A 69 -1.47 -8.95 -15.61
N GLY A 70 -1.80 -7.69 -15.84
CA GLY A 70 -2.80 -6.96 -15.06
C GLY A 70 -2.31 -6.36 -13.74
N ILE A 71 -1.05 -6.60 -13.33
CA ILE A 71 -0.48 -5.97 -12.14
C ILE A 71 -0.29 -4.48 -12.38
N ARG A 72 -0.74 -3.69 -11.40
CA ARG A 72 -0.66 -2.24 -11.38
C ARG A 72 0.00 -1.78 -10.10
N ASN A 73 0.56 -0.59 -10.14
CA ASN A 73 0.80 0.16 -8.92
C ASN A 73 0.29 1.60 -9.00
N VAL A 74 0.06 2.18 -7.84
CA VAL A 74 -0.23 3.60 -7.68
C VAL A 74 0.49 4.11 -6.45
N THR A 75 0.97 5.34 -6.52
CA THR A 75 1.52 6.05 -5.37
C THR A 75 0.45 6.98 -4.80
N MET A 76 0.20 6.87 -3.50
CA MET A 76 -0.72 7.72 -2.74
C MET A 76 0.06 8.33 -1.57
N ASP A 77 0.34 9.63 -1.64
CA ASP A 77 1.34 10.28 -0.79
C ASP A 77 2.71 9.59 -0.93
N ARG A 78 3.07 8.76 0.05
CA ARG A 78 4.31 7.98 0.07
C ARG A 78 4.08 6.47 0.10
N PHE A 79 2.83 6.04 0.04
CA PHE A 79 2.47 4.64 -0.02
C PHE A 79 2.42 4.17 -1.48
N ILE A 80 3.16 3.11 -1.79
CA ILE A 80 3.15 2.47 -3.09
C ILE A 80 2.32 1.20 -2.98
N VAL A 81 1.16 1.20 -3.63
CA VAL A 81 0.18 0.13 -3.57
C VAL A 81 0.29 -0.69 -4.84
N TYR A 82 0.59 -1.99 -4.71
CA TYR A 82 0.53 -2.95 -5.80
C TYR A 82 -0.78 -3.71 -5.75
N PHE A 83 -1.45 -3.84 -6.89
CA PHE A 83 -2.75 -4.48 -6.97
C PHE A 83 -3.03 -5.10 -8.34
N ASP A 84 -3.97 -6.04 -8.39
CA ASP A 84 -4.62 -6.52 -9.61
C ASP A 84 -6.10 -6.13 -9.61
N VAL A 85 -6.73 -6.21 -10.78
CA VAL A 85 -8.17 -5.97 -10.94
C VAL A 85 -8.80 -7.22 -11.55
N ASN A 86 -9.73 -7.83 -10.83
CA ASN A 86 -10.61 -8.86 -11.36
C ASN A 86 -11.93 -8.20 -11.79
N GLU A 87 -12.12 -8.09 -13.11
CA GLU A 87 -13.29 -7.41 -13.69
C GLU A 87 -14.58 -8.19 -13.48
N ASP A 88 -14.53 -9.52 -13.63
CA ASP A 88 -15.68 -10.41 -13.49
C ASP A 88 -16.25 -10.37 -12.08
N MET A 89 -15.37 -10.45 -11.07
CA MET A 89 -15.74 -10.40 -9.66
C MET A 89 -15.87 -8.97 -9.13
N ARG A 90 -15.49 -7.96 -9.92
CA ARG A 90 -15.40 -6.56 -9.52
C ARG A 90 -14.60 -6.35 -8.23
N VAL A 91 -13.42 -6.96 -8.20
CA VAL A 91 -12.50 -6.90 -7.05
C VAL A 91 -11.21 -6.19 -7.47
N VAL A 92 -10.76 -5.27 -6.63
CA VAL A 92 -9.39 -4.75 -6.64
C VAL A 92 -8.64 -5.46 -5.52
N ARG A 93 -7.69 -6.33 -5.88
CA ARG A 93 -6.93 -7.10 -4.90
C ARG A 93 -5.59 -6.42 -4.62
N ILE A 94 -5.41 -5.96 -3.40
CA ILE A 94 -4.16 -5.38 -2.91
C ILE A 94 -3.19 -6.52 -2.60
N LEU A 95 -2.05 -6.50 -3.28
CA LEU A 95 -1.02 -7.54 -3.21
C LEU A 95 0.08 -7.17 -2.21
N ALA A 96 0.47 -5.91 -2.20
CA ALA A 96 1.52 -5.39 -1.33
C ALA A 96 1.41 -3.88 -1.15
N ILE A 97 1.90 -3.39 -0.02
CA ILE A 97 2.04 -1.95 0.26
C ILE A 97 3.50 -1.67 0.66
N PHE A 98 4.12 -0.70 0.02
CA PHE A 98 5.44 -0.20 0.39
C PHE A 98 5.35 1.27 0.79
N TYR A 99 6.39 1.79 1.45
CA TYR A 99 6.45 3.18 1.89
C TYR A 99 7.77 3.85 1.56
N GLY A 100 7.69 5.09 1.05
CA GLY A 100 8.84 5.94 0.74
C GLY A 100 9.60 5.54 -0.53
N GLY A 101 10.80 6.10 -0.71
CA GLY A 101 11.65 5.90 -1.89
C GLY A 101 12.43 4.59 -1.91
N GLN A 102 11.97 3.56 -1.19
CA GLN A 102 12.58 2.23 -1.23
C GLN A 102 12.46 1.64 -2.64
N ASP A 103 13.37 0.72 -3.00
CA ASP A 103 13.29 -0.04 -4.25
C ASP A 103 12.13 -1.06 -4.19
N HIS A 104 10.91 -0.52 -4.24
CA HIS A 104 9.67 -1.26 -4.13
C HIS A 104 9.47 -2.21 -5.32
N THR A 105 10.05 -1.89 -6.48
CA THR A 105 10.02 -2.77 -7.67
C THR A 105 10.77 -4.06 -7.38
N ARG A 106 12.02 -3.98 -6.91
CA ARG A 106 12.80 -5.17 -6.55
C ARG A 106 12.17 -5.96 -5.41
N ARG A 107 11.63 -5.28 -4.39
CA ARG A 107 10.93 -5.94 -3.28
C ARG A 107 9.67 -6.67 -3.73
N MET A 108 8.89 -6.08 -4.64
CA MET A 108 7.71 -6.74 -5.21
C MET A 108 8.11 -7.97 -6.02
N LEU A 109 9.10 -7.86 -6.91
CA LEU A 109 9.61 -9.01 -7.67
C LEU A 109 10.07 -10.14 -6.75
N ALA A 110 10.82 -9.83 -5.68
CA ALA A 110 11.26 -10.82 -4.71
C ALA A 110 10.11 -11.51 -3.96
N ARG A 111 8.96 -10.83 -3.79
CA ARG A 111 7.76 -11.38 -3.16
C ARG A 111 7.00 -12.32 -4.10
N MET A 112 7.02 -12.05 -5.41
CA MET A 112 6.37 -12.88 -6.42
C MET A 112 7.08 -14.21 -6.70
N LEU A 113 8.35 -14.33 -6.29
CA LEU A 113 9.14 -15.55 -6.41
C LEU A 113 8.95 -16.53 -5.23
N ARG A 114 8.16 -16.15 -4.22
CA ARG A 114 7.84 -16.98 -3.05
C ARG A 114 6.43 -17.51 -3.16
#